data_AF-A0A3M1NQ35-F1
#
_entry.id   AF-A0A3M1NQ35-F1
#
_cell.length_a   1.000
_cell.length_b   1.000
_cell.length_c   1.000
_cell.angle_alpha   90.00
_cell.angle_beta   90.00
_cell.angle_gamma   90.00
#
_symmetry.space_group_name_H-M   'P 1'
#
loop_
_entity.id
_entity.type
_entity.pdbx_description
1 polymer ?
#
loop_
_entity_poly.entity_id
_entity_poly.type
_entity_poly.pdbx_seq_one_letter_code
_entity_poly.pdbx_strand_id
1 'polypeptide(L)'
;RGLKPADAGKQRLIQSLLSVADTLVKKSVWIIGGDGWAYDIGFGGLDHVLASGQNVNVLVLDTEVYSNTGGQTSKATPRGAVAKFSAAGKPAPKKDLGLIAMTYGNVYVARVAMGAKDEHTLKAFLEAEAYDGPSLIIAYSHCIAHGINMTTAMQNQKAAVDSGQWLLYRYNPDREKAGENPLILDSRRPKIPVEQYMYMENRFKMLTKSNPSRAKQLLAEAQHDAESRYHLYEYLAARPGNGEKSDAKTADKAMETKEA
;
A
#
# COMPACT_ATOMS: atom_id res chain seq x y z
N ARG A 1 65.94 6.51 -5.31
CA ARG A 1 65.68 5.14 -4.79
C ARG A 1 64.38 4.67 -5.41
N GLY A 2 64.46 3.92 -6.52
CA GLY A 2 63.30 3.44 -7.26
C GLY A 2 62.57 2.35 -6.48
N LEU A 3 61.24 2.46 -6.40
CA LEU A 3 60.35 1.43 -5.87
C LEU A 3 60.53 0.14 -6.69
N LYS A 4 60.60 -1.01 -6.01
CA LYS A 4 60.78 -2.30 -6.68
C LYS A 4 59.53 -2.63 -7.52
N PRO A 5 59.65 -3.33 -8.65
CA PRO A 5 58.51 -3.63 -9.56
C PRO A 5 57.33 -4.33 -8.88
N ALA A 6 57.55 -5.06 -7.79
CA ALA A 6 56.51 -5.69 -6.97
C ALA A 6 55.59 -4.68 -6.24
N ASP A 7 56.06 -3.46 -5.99
CA ASP A 7 55.30 -2.42 -5.28
C ASP A 7 54.36 -1.66 -6.22
N ALA A 8 54.74 -1.50 -7.50
CA ALA A 8 53.92 -0.83 -8.52
C ALA A 8 52.68 -1.66 -8.92
N GLY A 9 52.77 -2.99 -8.84
CA GLY A 9 51.62 -3.88 -9.02
C GLY A 9 50.62 -3.76 -7.85
N LYS A 10 51.13 -3.77 -6.62
CA LYS A 10 50.31 -3.59 -5.40
C LYS A 10 49.67 -2.22 -5.32
N GLN A 11 50.38 -1.15 -5.65
CA GLN A 11 49.82 0.21 -5.68
C GLN A 11 48.69 0.35 -6.69
N ARG A 12 48.81 -0.27 -7.88
CA ARG A 12 47.71 -0.30 -8.85
C ARG A 12 46.49 -1.05 -8.32
N LEU A 13 46.69 -2.22 -7.70
CA LEU A 13 45.59 -2.97 -7.09
C LEU A 13 44.92 -2.19 -5.95
N ILE A 14 45.70 -1.55 -5.07
CA ILE A 14 45.17 -0.70 -3.99
C ILE A 14 44.35 0.44 -4.58
N GLN A 15 44.84 1.11 -5.63
CA GLN A 15 44.11 2.21 -6.25
C GLN A 15 42.79 1.75 -6.90
N SER A 16 42.80 0.58 -7.54
CA SER A 16 41.58 -0.03 -8.09
C SER A 16 40.60 -0.43 -6.99
N LEU A 17 41.06 -1.00 -5.88
CA LEU A 17 40.19 -1.33 -4.74
C LEU A 17 39.63 -0.07 -4.06
N LEU A 18 40.45 0.98 -3.91
CA LEU A 18 39.98 2.26 -3.39
C LEU A 18 38.90 2.87 -4.28
N SER A 19 38.98 2.74 -5.61
CA SER A 19 37.95 3.25 -6.51
C SER A 19 36.59 2.55 -6.39
N VAL A 20 36.53 1.36 -5.80
CA VAL A 20 35.29 0.60 -5.58
C VAL A 20 34.96 0.40 -4.09
N ALA A 21 35.73 1.02 -3.19
CA ALA A 21 35.53 0.85 -1.75
C ALA A 21 34.10 1.26 -1.32
N ASP A 22 33.54 2.29 -1.95
CA ASP A 22 32.19 2.77 -1.68
C ASP A 22 31.10 1.78 -2.08
N THR A 23 31.40 0.77 -2.91
CA THR A 23 30.43 -0.27 -3.33
C THR A 23 30.48 -1.52 -2.46
N LEU A 24 31.38 -1.58 -1.46
CA LEU A 24 31.48 -2.73 -0.56
C LEU A 24 30.28 -2.87 0.38
N VAL A 25 29.62 -1.76 0.71
CA VAL A 25 28.40 -1.74 1.50
C VAL A 25 27.20 -1.92 0.57
N LYS A 26 26.34 -2.90 0.85
CA LYS A 26 25.06 -3.10 0.13
C LYS A 26 24.30 -1.78 0.09
N LYS A 27 23.87 -1.38 -1.10
CA LYS A 27 23.04 -0.18 -1.30
C LYS A 27 21.57 -0.56 -1.22
N SER A 28 20.77 0.30 -0.58
CA SER A 28 19.31 0.19 -0.57
C SER A 28 18.75 1.14 -1.63
N VAL A 29 18.11 0.59 -2.66
CA VAL A 29 17.59 1.37 -3.80
C VAL A 29 16.13 1.72 -3.55
N TRP A 30 15.83 3.02 -3.51
CA TRP A 30 14.48 3.54 -3.27
C TRP A 30 13.93 4.32 -4.46
N ILE A 31 12.71 3.99 -4.86
CA ILE A 31 11.92 4.68 -5.87
C ILE A 31 10.75 5.35 -5.15
N ILE A 32 10.77 6.69 -5.08
CA ILE A 32 9.80 7.46 -4.29
C ILE A 32 8.96 8.32 -5.23
N GLY A 33 7.64 8.26 -5.09
CA GLY A 33 6.74 9.11 -5.86
C GLY A 33 5.33 9.21 -5.26
N GLY A 34 4.53 10.12 -5.79
CA GLY A 34 3.14 10.32 -5.37
C GLY A 34 2.16 9.38 -6.07
N ASP A 35 0.89 9.45 -5.67
CA ASP A 35 -0.17 8.62 -6.28
C ASP A 35 -0.36 8.88 -7.78
N GLY A 36 -0.22 10.13 -8.25
CA GLY A 36 -0.34 10.42 -9.67
C GLY A 36 0.74 9.77 -10.55
N TRP A 37 1.92 9.51 -9.99
CA TRP A 37 2.93 8.71 -10.69
C TRP A 37 2.55 7.23 -10.65
N ALA A 38 2.36 6.67 -9.46
CA ALA A 38 2.21 5.22 -9.28
C ALA A 38 0.89 4.65 -9.85
N TYR A 39 -0.21 5.40 -9.77
CA TYR A 39 -1.53 4.93 -10.18
C TYR A 39 -1.82 5.25 -11.63
N ASP A 40 -1.27 6.35 -12.16
CA ASP A 40 -1.58 6.90 -13.48
C ASP A 40 -0.42 6.79 -14.46
N ILE A 41 0.39 7.86 -14.60
CA ILE A 41 1.34 8.00 -15.72
C ILE A 41 2.50 7.01 -15.65
N GLY A 42 2.98 6.72 -14.44
CA GLY A 42 4.10 5.82 -14.18
C GLY A 42 3.69 4.37 -13.94
N PHE A 43 2.39 4.06 -13.92
CA PHE A 43 1.91 2.73 -13.53
C PHE A 43 2.49 1.62 -14.41
N GLY A 44 2.53 1.78 -15.74
CA GLY A 44 3.06 0.75 -16.62
C GLY A 44 4.55 0.45 -16.39
N GLY A 45 5.34 1.48 -16.05
CA GLY A 45 6.75 1.29 -15.68
C GLY A 45 6.91 0.68 -14.30
N LEU A 46 6.10 1.12 -13.33
CA LEU A 46 6.08 0.57 -11.98
C LEU A 46 5.72 -0.93 -11.99
N ASP A 47 4.66 -1.30 -12.70
CA ASP A 47 4.21 -2.68 -12.90
C ASP A 47 5.35 -3.55 -13.45
N HIS A 48 6.04 -3.08 -14.47
CA HIS A 48 7.19 -3.78 -15.05
C HIS A 48 8.37 -3.94 -14.08
N VAL A 49 8.69 -2.89 -13.31
CA VAL A 49 9.76 -2.96 -12.30
C VAL A 49 9.41 -3.94 -11.18
N LEU A 50 8.18 -3.93 -10.69
CA LEU A 50 7.73 -4.90 -9.68
C LEU A 50 7.73 -6.33 -10.24
N ALA A 51 7.34 -6.54 -11.50
CA ALA A 51 7.37 -7.85 -12.15
C ALA A 51 8.80 -8.40 -12.37
N SER A 52 9.81 -7.52 -12.42
CA SER A 52 11.20 -7.90 -12.74
C SER A 52 11.89 -8.77 -11.68
N GLY A 53 11.35 -8.81 -10.45
CA GLY A 53 11.96 -9.52 -9.33
C GLY A 53 13.24 -8.87 -8.77
N GLN A 54 13.63 -7.68 -9.26
CA GLN A 54 14.82 -6.98 -8.77
C GLN A 54 14.61 -6.43 -7.35
N ASN A 55 15.68 -6.43 -6.54
CA ASN A 55 15.66 -5.90 -5.17
C ASN A 55 15.63 -4.36 -5.18
N VAL A 56 14.42 -3.80 -5.16
CA VAL A 56 14.14 -2.36 -5.11
C VAL A 56 12.97 -2.08 -4.18
N ASN A 57 13.04 -0.96 -3.47
CA ASN A 57 12.00 -0.49 -2.57
C ASN A 57 11.22 0.65 -3.21
N VAL A 58 9.92 0.49 -3.39
CA VAL A 58 9.03 1.53 -3.91
C VAL A 58 8.21 2.12 -2.77
N LEU A 59 8.28 3.44 -2.61
CA LEU A 59 7.44 4.19 -1.67
C LEU A 59 6.49 5.11 -2.44
N VAL A 60 5.20 4.80 -2.34
CA VAL A 60 4.11 5.62 -2.88
C VAL A 60 3.53 6.48 -1.77
N LEU A 61 3.72 7.79 -1.87
CA LEU A 61 3.11 8.79 -1.01
C LEU A 61 1.71 9.12 -1.56
N ASP A 62 0.71 8.38 -1.10
CA ASP A 62 -0.64 8.44 -1.64
C ASP A 62 -1.43 9.60 -1.00
N THR A 63 -1.49 10.71 -1.73
CA THR A 63 -2.29 11.88 -1.37
C THR A 63 -3.69 11.84 -1.99
N GLU A 64 -3.97 10.81 -2.79
CA GLU A 64 -5.22 10.61 -3.50
C GLU A 64 -5.63 11.74 -4.48
N VAL A 65 -4.71 12.63 -4.83
CA VAL A 65 -4.87 13.70 -5.82
C VAL A 65 -3.49 14.09 -6.36
N TYR A 66 -3.44 14.77 -7.50
CA TYR A 66 -2.19 15.39 -7.97
C TYR A 66 -1.94 16.66 -7.17
N SER A 67 -1.34 16.50 -5.99
CA SER A 67 -1.16 17.58 -5.01
C SER A 67 -0.40 18.77 -5.59
N ASN A 68 0.76 18.53 -6.22
CA ASN A 68 1.66 19.60 -6.69
C ASN A 68 1.03 20.49 -7.76
N THR A 69 0.25 19.92 -8.68
CA THR A 69 -0.38 20.66 -9.79
C THR A 69 -1.72 21.29 -9.41
N GLY A 70 -2.06 21.29 -8.11
CA GLY A 70 -3.24 21.97 -7.58
C GLY A 70 -4.48 21.08 -7.46
N GLY A 71 -4.32 19.80 -7.15
CA GLY A 71 -5.39 18.90 -6.72
C GLY A 71 -6.26 18.36 -7.85
N GLN A 72 -5.66 17.86 -8.92
CA GLN A 72 -6.36 17.10 -9.96
C GLN A 72 -6.73 15.70 -9.47
N THR A 73 -7.81 15.17 -10.06
CA THR A 73 -8.23 13.78 -9.86
C THR A 73 -7.17 12.81 -10.37
N SER A 74 -6.84 11.80 -9.57
CA SER A 74 -6.02 10.65 -9.93
C SER A 74 -6.87 9.36 -9.93
N LYS A 75 -6.33 8.25 -10.45
CA LYS A 75 -6.95 6.93 -10.23
C LYS A 75 -6.92 6.51 -8.75
N ALA A 76 -6.12 7.17 -7.91
CA ALA A 76 -6.11 6.98 -6.46
C ALA A 76 -7.18 7.81 -5.73
N THR A 77 -7.80 8.81 -6.36
CA THR A 77 -8.87 9.60 -5.74
C THR A 77 -10.05 8.69 -5.32
N PRO A 78 -10.55 8.79 -4.07
CA PRO A 78 -11.66 7.97 -3.61
C PRO A 78 -13.00 8.45 -4.18
N ARG A 79 -14.00 7.57 -4.15
CA ARG A 79 -15.37 7.92 -4.54
C ARG A 79 -15.88 9.09 -3.69
N GLY A 80 -16.61 10.01 -4.33
CA GLY A 80 -17.22 11.16 -3.66
C GLY A 80 -16.26 12.32 -3.38
N ALA A 81 -14.95 12.15 -3.52
CA ALA A 81 -14.01 13.27 -3.36
C ALA A 81 -14.15 14.25 -4.52
N VAL A 82 -14.22 15.53 -4.17
CA VAL A 82 -14.18 16.66 -5.10
C VAL A 82 -12.72 17.05 -5.35
N ALA A 83 -12.32 16.99 -6.62
CA ALA A 83 -11.02 17.47 -7.10
C ALA A 83 -11.20 18.13 -8.47
N LYS A 84 -10.14 18.75 -9.02
CA LYS A 84 -10.20 19.23 -10.42
C LYS A 84 -10.41 18.02 -11.35
N PHE A 85 -11.28 18.19 -12.34
CA PHE A 85 -11.82 17.12 -13.22
C PHE A 85 -12.78 16.13 -12.54
N SER A 86 -13.16 16.35 -11.28
CA SER A 86 -14.25 15.63 -10.58
C SER A 86 -15.04 16.56 -9.66
N ALA A 87 -15.46 17.71 -10.19
CA ALA A 87 -16.17 18.74 -9.41
C ALA A 87 -17.48 18.25 -8.76
N ALA A 88 -18.14 17.28 -9.39
CA ALA A 88 -19.37 16.64 -8.89
C ALA A 88 -19.10 15.41 -7.99
N GLY A 89 -17.86 15.26 -7.50
CA GLY A 89 -17.39 14.07 -6.81
C GLY A 89 -16.99 12.96 -7.79
N LYS A 90 -15.85 12.30 -7.54
CA LYS A 90 -15.42 11.17 -8.38
C LYS A 90 -16.44 10.02 -8.30
N PRO A 91 -16.95 9.52 -9.44
CA PRO A 91 -17.94 8.45 -9.45
C PRO A 91 -17.32 7.08 -9.22
N ALA A 92 -16.13 6.80 -9.76
CA ALA A 92 -15.52 5.48 -9.69
C ALA A 92 -14.83 5.24 -8.33
N PRO A 93 -14.69 3.98 -7.89
CA PRO A 93 -13.90 3.66 -6.70
C PRO A 93 -12.41 3.94 -6.93
N LYS A 94 -11.63 3.96 -5.84
CA LYS A 94 -10.16 4.03 -5.89
C LYS A 94 -9.61 2.78 -6.58
N LYS A 95 -8.65 2.93 -7.50
CA LYS A 95 -7.89 1.79 -8.06
C LYS A 95 -7.13 1.09 -6.94
N ASP A 96 -7.21 -0.23 -6.86
CA ASP A 96 -6.50 -0.99 -5.82
C ASP A 96 -5.10 -1.42 -6.31
N LEU A 97 -4.14 -0.51 -6.25
CA LEU A 97 -2.75 -0.76 -6.67
C LEU A 97 -2.11 -1.90 -5.87
N GLY A 98 -2.40 -1.97 -4.56
CA GLY A 98 -1.80 -2.98 -3.72
C GLY A 98 -2.34 -4.37 -4.03
N LEU A 99 -3.65 -4.52 -4.25
CA LEU A 99 -4.23 -5.78 -4.72
C LEU A 99 -3.65 -6.23 -6.07
N ILE A 100 -3.45 -5.30 -7.01
CA ILE A 100 -2.82 -5.59 -8.30
C ILE A 100 -1.38 -6.10 -8.11
N ALA A 101 -0.56 -5.42 -7.30
CA ALA A 101 0.81 -5.86 -7.06
C ALA A 101 0.90 -7.23 -6.37
N MET A 102 -0.05 -7.55 -5.48
CA MET A 102 -0.11 -8.86 -4.81
C MET A 102 -0.40 -10.03 -5.77
N THR A 103 -0.93 -9.80 -6.97
CA THR A 103 -1.23 -10.90 -7.91
C THR A 103 0.03 -11.55 -8.48
N TYR A 104 1.18 -10.88 -8.44
CA TYR A 104 2.46 -11.45 -8.85
C TYR A 104 2.97 -12.55 -7.91
N GLY A 105 2.57 -12.52 -6.63
CA GLY A 105 3.00 -13.48 -5.61
C GLY A 105 4.42 -13.25 -5.07
N ASN A 106 5.32 -12.66 -5.85
CA ASN A 106 6.73 -12.43 -5.47
C ASN A 106 7.06 -10.96 -5.11
N VAL A 107 6.05 -10.11 -4.95
CA VAL A 107 6.23 -8.69 -4.57
C VAL A 107 5.81 -8.53 -3.12
N TYR A 108 6.69 -7.97 -2.27
CA TYR A 108 6.28 -7.55 -0.94
C TYR A 108 5.39 -6.31 -1.06
N VAL A 109 4.21 -6.30 -0.43
CA VAL A 109 3.26 -5.17 -0.52
C VAL A 109 2.78 -4.78 0.86
N ALA A 110 2.92 -3.51 1.24
CA ALA A 110 2.35 -2.99 2.47
C ALA A 110 1.54 -1.71 2.22
N ARG A 111 0.43 -1.58 2.94
CA ARG A 111 -0.36 -0.34 2.95
C ARG A 111 -0.37 0.21 4.37
N VAL A 112 0.17 1.43 4.55
CA VAL A 112 0.49 2.00 5.86
C VAL A 112 -0.19 3.35 6.07
N ALA A 113 -0.40 3.72 7.33
CA ALA A 113 -0.84 5.05 7.74
C ALA A 113 -0.25 5.34 9.13
N MET A 114 0.77 6.20 9.17
CA MET A 114 1.53 6.47 10.39
C MET A 114 0.66 7.02 11.52
N GLY A 115 -0.30 7.89 11.21
CA GLY A 115 -1.22 8.46 12.20
C GLY A 115 -2.21 7.43 12.79
N ALA A 116 -2.38 6.27 12.15
CA ALA A 116 -3.26 5.22 12.62
C ALA A 116 -2.54 4.16 13.45
N LYS A 117 -1.35 3.73 13.02
CA LYS A 117 -0.52 2.71 13.69
C LYS A 117 0.94 2.86 13.23
N ASP A 118 1.73 3.55 14.04
CA ASP A 118 3.15 3.85 13.81
C ASP A 118 4.03 2.58 13.88
N GLU A 119 3.82 1.71 14.87
CA GLU A 119 4.53 0.43 15.00
C GLU A 119 4.37 -0.46 13.76
N HIS A 120 3.16 -0.51 13.20
CA HIS A 120 2.89 -1.22 11.95
C HIS A 120 3.63 -0.58 10.77
N THR A 121 3.68 0.75 10.73
CA THR A 121 4.39 1.49 9.69
C THR A 121 5.89 1.18 9.75
N LEU A 122 6.50 1.24 10.94
CA LEU A 122 7.91 0.89 11.12
C LEU A 122 8.18 -0.57 10.71
N LYS A 123 7.34 -1.51 11.17
CA LYS A 123 7.48 -2.93 10.81
C LYS A 123 7.40 -3.15 9.30
N ALA A 124 6.47 -2.49 8.62
CA ALA A 124 6.31 -2.61 7.17
C ALA A 124 7.54 -2.13 6.40
N PHE A 125 8.19 -1.05 6.84
CA PHE A 125 9.43 -0.53 6.24
C PHE A 125 10.62 -1.47 6.48
N LEU A 126 10.76 -2.01 7.69
CA LEU A 126 11.83 -2.97 8.02
C LEU A 126 11.68 -4.27 7.21
N GLU A 127 10.47 -4.80 7.09
CA GLU A 127 10.21 -6.00 6.29
C GLU A 127 10.42 -5.76 4.79
N ALA A 128 9.98 -4.61 4.26
CA ALA A 128 10.17 -4.25 2.85
C ALA A 128 11.66 -4.16 2.47
N GLU A 129 12.47 -3.50 3.30
CA GLU A 129 13.89 -3.30 3.03
C GLU A 129 14.68 -4.61 3.16
N ALA A 130 14.30 -5.47 4.11
CA ALA A 130 14.92 -6.76 4.33
C ALA A 130 14.56 -7.80 3.25
N TYR A 131 13.41 -7.65 2.57
CA TYR A 131 12.96 -8.57 1.53
C TYR A 131 13.93 -8.57 0.35
N ASP A 132 14.37 -9.75 -0.08
CA ASP A 132 15.28 -9.88 -1.24
C ASP A 132 14.52 -9.93 -2.56
N GLY A 133 13.87 -8.82 -2.90
CA GLY A 133 13.03 -8.70 -4.07
C GLY A 133 12.32 -7.34 -4.15
N PRO A 134 11.33 -7.21 -5.03
CA PRO A 134 10.61 -5.96 -5.21
C PRO A 134 9.66 -5.73 -4.03
N SER A 135 9.72 -4.53 -3.46
CA SER A 135 8.88 -4.10 -2.35
C SER A 135 8.07 -2.86 -2.72
N LEU A 136 6.78 -2.84 -2.36
CA LEU A 136 5.87 -1.73 -2.56
C LEU A 136 5.22 -1.31 -1.25
N ILE A 137 5.50 -0.09 -0.80
CA ILE A 137 4.83 0.54 0.35
C ILE A 137 3.92 1.66 -0.16
N ILE A 138 2.62 1.57 0.14
CA ILE A 138 1.63 2.60 -0.14
C ILE A 138 1.29 3.31 1.17
N ALA A 139 1.75 4.54 1.33
CA ALA A 139 1.61 5.30 2.57
C ALA A 139 0.54 6.40 2.42
N TYR A 140 -0.46 6.38 3.29
CA TYR A 140 -1.44 7.46 3.38
C TYR A 140 -0.74 8.78 3.69
N SER A 141 -0.82 9.74 2.77
CA SER A 141 -0.14 11.02 2.85
C SER A 141 -1.18 12.14 2.86
N HIS A 142 -1.54 12.60 4.06
CA HIS A 142 -2.47 13.71 4.23
C HIS A 142 -1.95 14.98 3.54
N CYS A 143 -2.84 15.74 2.92
CA CYS A 143 -2.47 16.90 2.11
C CYS A 143 -3.41 18.07 2.35
N ILE A 144 -2.91 19.30 2.15
CA ILE A 144 -3.72 20.52 2.17
C ILE A 144 -4.91 20.45 1.19
N ALA A 145 -4.78 19.70 0.09
CA ALA A 145 -5.84 19.49 -0.90
C ALA A 145 -7.05 18.71 -0.34
N HIS A 146 -6.89 18.01 0.79
CA HIS A 146 -8.01 17.38 1.51
C HIS A 146 -8.88 18.44 2.22
N GLY A 147 -8.32 19.63 2.45
CA GLY A 147 -8.95 20.73 3.17
C GLY A 147 -9.21 20.37 4.62
N ILE A 148 -8.13 19.99 5.30
CA ILE A 148 -8.07 19.60 6.72
C ILE A 148 -7.15 20.54 7.49
N ASN A 149 -7.25 20.55 8.81
CA ASN A 149 -6.25 21.22 9.64
C ASN A 149 -4.97 20.36 9.74
N MET A 150 -3.87 20.86 9.18
CA MET A 150 -2.61 20.12 9.12
C MET A 150 -1.99 19.87 10.50
N THR A 151 -2.30 20.68 11.53
CA THR A 151 -1.78 20.45 12.88
C THR A 151 -2.38 19.22 13.57
N THR A 152 -3.54 18.76 13.11
CA THR A 152 -4.26 17.59 13.66
C THR A 152 -4.40 16.45 12.65
N ALA A 153 -3.72 16.53 11.50
CA ALA A 153 -3.99 15.66 10.37
C ALA A 153 -3.69 14.16 10.59
N MET A 154 -2.90 13.80 11.60
CA MET A 154 -2.72 12.40 12.01
C MET A 154 -4.04 11.76 12.46
N GLN A 155 -4.95 12.54 13.06
CA GLN A 155 -6.28 12.08 13.45
C GLN A 155 -7.13 11.71 12.24
N ASN A 156 -6.98 12.43 11.11
CA ASN A 156 -7.65 12.08 9.86
C ASN A 156 -7.16 10.73 9.31
N GLN A 157 -5.86 10.45 9.38
CA GLN A 157 -5.35 9.13 8.99
C GLN A 157 -5.94 8.02 9.85
N LYS A 158 -5.99 8.25 11.17
CA LYS A 158 -6.59 7.32 12.11
C LYS A 158 -8.06 7.06 11.79
N ALA A 159 -8.84 8.11 11.53
CA ALA A 159 -10.24 8.00 11.14
C ALA A 159 -10.42 7.30 9.79
N ALA A 160 -9.54 7.53 8.82
CA ALA A 160 -9.54 6.82 7.53
C ALA A 160 -9.38 5.29 7.74
N VAL A 161 -8.53 4.89 8.67
CA VAL A 161 -8.35 3.47 9.03
C VAL A 161 -9.51 2.93 9.86
N ASP A 162 -9.94 3.66 10.89
CA ASP A 162 -11.06 3.25 11.77
C ASP A 162 -12.38 3.14 10.99
N SER A 163 -12.54 3.84 9.86
CA SER A 163 -13.71 3.74 8.97
C SER A 163 -13.63 2.62 7.93
N GLY A 164 -12.47 1.95 7.80
CA GLY A 164 -12.23 0.98 6.73
C GLY A 164 -11.94 1.59 5.36
N GLN A 165 -11.95 2.93 5.24
CA GLN A 165 -11.64 3.58 3.97
C GLN A 165 -10.18 3.39 3.56
N TRP A 166 -9.29 3.29 4.54
CA TRP A 166 -7.90 2.89 4.37
C TRP A 166 -7.62 1.60 5.14
N LEU A 167 -7.16 0.54 4.47
CA LEU A 167 -6.79 -0.70 5.15
C LEU A 167 -5.28 -0.72 5.41
N LEU A 168 -4.90 -1.25 6.58
CA LEU A 168 -3.53 -1.59 6.94
C LEU A 168 -3.33 -3.08 6.71
N TYR A 169 -2.34 -3.43 5.90
CA TYR A 169 -1.98 -4.83 5.66
C TYR A 169 -0.54 -4.92 5.18
N ARG A 170 0.00 -6.14 5.28
CA ARG A 170 1.29 -6.53 4.73
C ARG A 170 1.13 -7.86 4.01
N TYR A 171 1.64 -7.94 2.80
CA TYR A 171 1.78 -9.15 2.01
C TYR A 171 3.27 -9.46 1.92
N ASN A 172 3.68 -10.57 2.51
CA ASN A 172 5.07 -10.99 2.56
C ASN A 172 5.25 -12.35 1.88
N PRO A 173 5.86 -12.40 0.68
CA PRO A 173 6.11 -13.64 -0.05
C PRO A 173 6.91 -14.70 0.72
N ASP A 174 7.77 -14.31 1.67
CA ASP A 174 8.56 -15.27 2.45
C ASP A 174 7.70 -16.14 3.39
N ARG A 175 6.52 -15.65 3.78
CA ARG A 175 5.55 -16.43 4.56
C ARG A 175 5.01 -17.61 3.76
N GLU A 176 4.82 -17.44 2.45
CA GLU A 176 4.36 -18.52 1.58
C GLU A 176 5.42 -19.63 1.48
N LYS A 177 6.71 -19.27 1.48
CA LYS A 177 7.82 -20.25 1.55
C LYS A 177 7.82 -21.03 2.87
N ALA A 178 7.33 -20.42 3.95
CA ALA A 178 7.12 -21.07 5.23
C ALA A 178 5.79 -21.85 5.33
N GLY A 179 5.00 -21.90 4.24
CA GLY A 179 3.71 -22.57 4.20
C GLY A 179 2.57 -21.78 4.86
N GLU A 180 2.80 -20.54 5.26
CA GLU A 180 1.82 -19.64 5.88
C GLU A 180 1.08 -18.80 4.81
N ASN A 181 -0.03 -18.19 5.18
CA ASN A 181 -0.67 -17.18 4.33
C ASN A 181 0.21 -15.93 4.23
N PRO A 182 0.57 -15.47 3.02
CA PRO A 182 1.41 -14.28 2.84
C PRO A 182 0.73 -12.97 3.22
N LEU A 183 -0.61 -12.89 3.17
CA LEU A 183 -1.36 -11.70 3.52
C LEU A 183 -1.68 -11.66 5.02
N ILE A 184 -1.28 -10.57 5.67
CA ILE A 184 -1.64 -10.22 7.04
C ILE A 184 -2.50 -8.96 6.99
N LEU A 185 -3.77 -9.06 7.40
CA LEU A 185 -4.64 -7.91 7.58
C LEU A 185 -4.42 -7.30 8.98
N ASP A 186 -3.71 -6.17 9.02
CA ASP A 186 -3.34 -5.46 10.26
C ASP A 186 -4.42 -4.48 10.74
N SER A 187 -5.34 -4.10 9.84
CA SER A 187 -6.57 -3.37 10.17
C SER A 187 -7.50 -4.22 11.00
N ARG A 188 -8.09 -3.62 12.03
CA ARG A 188 -9.26 -4.20 12.71
C ARG A 188 -10.52 -3.95 11.89
N ARG A 189 -11.62 -4.62 12.25
CA ARG A 189 -12.96 -4.29 11.74
C ARG A 189 -13.24 -2.79 11.86
N PRO A 190 -13.86 -2.16 10.84
CA PRO A 190 -14.27 -0.76 10.91
C PRO A 190 -15.10 -0.47 12.16
N LYS A 191 -14.78 0.63 12.85
CA LYS A 191 -15.39 1.06 14.12
C LYS A 191 -16.31 2.26 13.96
N ILE A 192 -16.13 3.02 12.89
CA ILE A 192 -16.92 4.21 12.59
C ILE A 192 -17.48 4.12 11.17
N PRO A 193 -18.63 4.74 10.87
CA PRO A 193 -19.12 4.87 9.50
C PRO A 193 -18.14 5.65 8.61
N VAL A 194 -18.10 5.34 7.31
CA VAL A 194 -17.30 6.07 6.31
C VAL A 194 -17.68 7.56 6.26
N GLU A 195 -18.95 7.87 6.51
CA GLU A 195 -19.46 9.25 6.62
C GLU A 195 -18.69 10.08 7.63
N GLN A 196 -18.42 9.52 8.82
CA GLN A 196 -17.76 10.23 9.90
C GLN A 196 -16.35 10.66 9.49
N TYR A 197 -15.61 9.79 8.78
CA TYR A 197 -14.30 10.13 8.23
C TYR A 197 -14.42 11.13 7.07
N MET A 198 -15.27 10.87 6.07
CA MET A 198 -15.38 11.73 4.88
C MET A 198 -15.74 13.17 5.28
N TYR A 199 -16.64 13.33 6.23
CA TYR A 199 -17.03 14.65 6.74
C TYR A 199 -16.07 15.20 7.81
N MET A 200 -14.85 14.69 7.92
CA MET A 200 -13.73 15.44 8.50
C MET A 200 -13.01 16.32 7.47
N GLU A 201 -13.18 16.06 6.16
CA GLU A 201 -12.38 16.69 5.11
C GLU A 201 -13.25 17.55 4.17
N ASN A 202 -12.77 18.74 3.81
CA ASN A 202 -13.55 19.63 2.94
C ASN A 202 -13.73 19.07 1.53
N ARG A 203 -12.81 18.24 1.03
CA ARG A 203 -12.94 17.60 -0.29
C ARG A 203 -14.20 16.73 -0.43
N PHE A 204 -14.83 16.31 0.67
CA PHE A 204 -16.13 15.63 0.63
C PHE A 204 -17.28 16.56 1.06
N LYS A 205 -17.07 17.42 2.07
CA LYS A 205 -18.10 18.37 2.56
C LYS A 205 -18.59 19.34 1.49
N MET A 206 -17.73 19.77 0.57
CA MET A 206 -18.14 20.72 -0.46
C MET A 206 -19.26 20.16 -1.34
N LEU A 207 -19.26 18.84 -1.60
CA LEU A 207 -20.28 18.20 -2.41
C LEU A 207 -21.64 18.19 -1.72
N THR A 208 -21.69 18.08 -0.39
CA THR A 208 -22.96 18.12 0.35
C THR A 208 -23.63 19.48 0.26
N LYS A 209 -22.85 20.55 0.05
CA LYS A 209 -23.35 21.91 -0.14
C LYS A 209 -23.78 22.18 -1.58
N SER A 210 -23.01 21.70 -2.57
CA SER A 210 -23.28 21.97 -3.99
C SER A 210 -24.31 21.03 -4.62
N ASN A 211 -24.33 19.75 -4.22
CA ASN A 211 -25.26 18.75 -4.72
C ASN A 211 -25.56 17.68 -3.64
N PRO A 212 -26.50 17.96 -2.70
CA PRO A 212 -26.80 17.06 -1.58
C PRO A 212 -27.25 15.66 -1.99
N SER A 213 -28.08 15.56 -3.04
CA SER A 213 -28.59 14.28 -3.54
C SER A 213 -27.45 13.39 -4.05
N ARG A 214 -26.56 13.96 -4.87
CA ARG A 214 -25.38 13.25 -5.37
C ARG A 214 -24.42 12.88 -4.24
N ALA A 215 -24.23 13.77 -3.27
CA ALA A 215 -23.38 13.48 -2.11
C ALA A 215 -23.88 12.28 -1.32
N LYS A 216 -25.20 12.19 -1.06
CA LYS A 216 -25.81 11.07 -0.35
C LYS A 216 -25.65 9.75 -1.13
N GLN A 217 -25.84 9.79 -2.45
CA GLN A 217 -25.62 8.62 -3.31
C GLN A 217 -24.16 8.14 -3.24
N LEU A 218 -23.19 9.04 -3.48
CA LEU A 218 -21.78 8.67 -3.51
C LEU A 218 -21.26 8.22 -2.14
N LEU A 219 -21.82 8.76 -1.05
CA LEU A 219 -21.51 8.30 0.31
C LEU A 219 -21.96 6.85 0.53
N ALA A 220 -23.19 6.51 0.13
CA ALA A 220 -23.69 5.13 0.25
C ALA A 220 -22.84 4.15 -0.57
N GLU A 221 -22.48 4.52 -1.79
CA GLU A 221 -21.57 3.74 -2.64
C GLU A 221 -20.16 3.63 -2.01
N ALA A 222 -19.64 4.70 -1.39
CA ALA A 222 -18.33 4.68 -0.73
C ALA A 222 -18.32 3.79 0.52
N GLN A 223 -19.42 3.78 1.30
CA GLN A 223 -19.60 2.85 2.42
C GLN A 223 -19.58 1.40 1.93
N HIS A 224 -20.33 1.10 0.86
CA HIS A 224 -20.34 -0.22 0.25
C HIS A 224 -18.96 -0.64 -0.29
N ASP A 225 -18.23 0.27 -0.94
CA ASP A 225 -16.87 0.03 -1.44
C ASP A 225 -15.92 -0.32 -0.28
N ALA A 226 -16.03 0.36 0.88
CA ALA A 226 -15.18 0.11 2.04
C ALA A 226 -15.48 -1.24 2.70
N GLU A 227 -16.75 -1.58 2.87
CA GLU A 227 -17.19 -2.87 3.42
C GLU A 227 -16.77 -4.04 2.52
N SER A 228 -17.04 -3.92 1.21
CA SER A 228 -16.68 -4.95 0.23
C SER A 228 -15.18 -5.19 0.17
N ARG A 229 -14.39 -4.11 0.21
CA ARG A 229 -12.93 -4.21 0.26
C ARG A 229 -12.47 -4.86 1.58
N TYR A 230 -13.02 -4.47 2.72
CA TYR A 230 -12.67 -5.10 4.00
C TYR A 230 -12.95 -6.61 3.97
N HIS A 231 -14.15 -7.02 3.53
CA HIS A 231 -14.50 -8.45 3.44
C HIS A 231 -13.60 -9.23 2.47
N LEU A 232 -13.24 -8.64 1.33
CA LEU A 232 -12.29 -9.26 0.40
C LEU A 232 -10.95 -9.52 1.08
N TYR A 233 -10.39 -8.52 1.75
CA TYR A 233 -9.10 -8.66 2.42
C TYR A 233 -9.17 -9.58 3.65
N GLU A 234 -10.27 -9.57 4.39
CA GLU A 234 -10.52 -10.51 5.50
C GLU A 234 -10.58 -11.95 4.99
N TYR A 235 -11.29 -12.19 3.88
CA TYR A 235 -11.32 -13.49 3.21
C TYR A 235 -9.94 -13.93 2.73
N LEU A 236 -9.20 -13.06 2.05
CA LEU A 236 -7.86 -13.38 1.54
C LEU A 236 -6.88 -13.71 2.66
N ALA A 237 -6.92 -12.98 3.78
CA ALA A 237 -6.07 -13.20 4.95
C ALA A 237 -6.46 -14.45 5.76
N ALA A 238 -7.72 -14.91 5.64
CA ALA A 238 -8.21 -16.12 6.30
C ALA A 238 -7.96 -17.41 5.51
N ARG A 239 -7.47 -17.33 4.27
CA ARG A 239 -7.15 -18.52 3.46
C ARG A 239 -6.04 -19.33 4.13
N PRO A 240 -6.09 -20.68 4.10
CA PRO A 240 -4.98 -21.50 4.55
C PRO A 240 -3.75 -21.21 3.69
N GLY A 241 -2.57 -21.28 4.31
CA GLY A 241 -1.32 -21.23 3.57
C GLY A 241 -1.12 -22.50 2.74
N ASN A 242 -0.32 -22.45 1.69
CA ASN A 242 -0.09 -23.62 0.81
C ASN A 242 0.57 -24.82 1.54
N GLY A 243 1.12 -24.62 2.75
CA GLY A 243 1.65 -25.68 3.62
C GLY A 243 0.60 -26.37 4.50
N GLU A 244 -0.53 -25.71 4.73
CA GLU A 244 -1.70 -26.33 5.36
C GLU A 244 -2.47 -27.08 4.28
N LYS A 245 -2.11 -28.36 4.07
CA LYS A 245 -3.04 -29.28 3.42
C LYS A 245 -4.34 -29.19 4.20
N SER A 246 -5.38 -28.66 3.59
CA SER A 246 -6.72 -28.66 4.18
C SER A 246 -7.02 -30.10 4.58
N ASP A 247 -7.16 -30.36 5.88
CA ASP A 247 -7.73 -31.61 6.37
C ASP A 247 -9.21 -31.64 5.96
N ALA A 248 -9.46 -31.88 4.68
CA ALA A 248 -10.75 -32.16 4.08
C ALA A 248 -11.19 -33.59 4.44
N LYS A 249 -11.02 -33.98 5.72
CA LYS A 249 -11.48 -35.24 6.31
C LYS A 249 -12.54 -35.04 7.41
N THR A 250 -12.91 -33.80 7.72
CA THR A 250 -13.91 -33.53 8.77
C THR A 250 -15.33 -33.37 8.21
N ALA A 251 -15.52 -33.33 6.89
CA ALA A 251 -16.84 -33.22 6.27
C ALA A 251 -17.54 -34.58 6.06
N ASP A 252 -16.81 -35.68 5.85
CA ASP A 252 -17.42 -37.00 5.57
C ASP A 252 -17.99 -37.70 6.80
N LYS A 253 -17.50 -37.42 8.02
CA LYS A 253 -18.01 -38.07 9.24
C LYS A 253 -19.37 -37.56 9.73
N ALA A 254 -19.85 -36.42 9.22
CA ALA A 254 -21.16 -35.89 9.59
C ALA A 254 -22.31 -36.47 8.75
N MET A 255 -22.00 -37.21 7.67
CA MET A 255 -23.01 -37.79 6.78
C MET A 255 -23.30 -39.27 7.09
N GLU A 256 -22.33 -40.03 7.61
CA GLU A 256 -22.52 -41.44 8.01
C GLU A 256 -23.28 -41.65 9.33
N THR A 257 -23.49 -40.61 10.15
CA THR A 257 -24.23 -40.73 11.43
C THR A 257 -25.71 -40.40 11.33
N LYS A 258 -26.25 -40.24 10.10
CA LYS A 258 -27.68 -40.02 9.85
C LYS A 258 -28.42 -41.21 9.23
N GLU A 259 -27.75 -42.35 9.03
CA GLU A 259 -28.37 -43.58 8.48
C GLU A 259 -28.20 -44.83 9.37
N ALA A 260 -28.08 -44.66 10.70
CA ALA A 260 -28.13 -45.77 11.65
C ALA A 260 -29.18 -45.54 12.74
#